data_AF-B0JRD4-F1
#
_entry.id   AF-B0JRD4-F1
#
_cell.length_a   1.000
_cell.length_b   1.000
_cell.length_c   1.000
_cell.angle_alpha   90.00
_cell.angle_beta   90.00
_cell.angle_gamma   90.00
#
_symmetry.space_group_name_H-M   'P 1'
#
loop_
_entity.id
_entity.type
_entity.pdbx_description
1 polymer ?
#
loop_
_entity_poly.entity_id
_entity_poly.type
_entity_poly.pdbx_seq_one_letter_code
_entity_poly.pdbx_strand_id
1 'polypeptide(L)'
;MIEQKLIVGRFIDLPYPAVAPPGIEVPRGSFVTLPPLRMTIRQSTGFLKKTSSIVRGTDPKDHRNFRWLHYFPGFITQIPFCRVDILTGEMSGCWIVLYKRDGIEYVGHIGTDNGSIDNTNMVKNTWMTFATTAPAGDVIAGFNPFGDWDGAWPAQLPGEGAAAIYGLMTASRELYSIWTYKQPSQAGVGSMLRIAGIQRVESASRREIQELRRG
;
A
#
# COMPACT_ATOMS: atom_id res chain seq x y z
N MET A 1 9.04 12.23 -6.87
CA MET A 1 8.42 11.65 -5.70
C MET A 1 6.91 11.72 -5.90
N ILE A 2 6.24 10.57 -5.86
CA ILE A 2 4.85 10.37 -6.29
C ILE A 2 3.87 11.09 -5.38
N GLU A 3 4.20 11.30 -4.11
CA GLU A 3 3.41 12.02 -3.12
C GLU A 3 3.11 13.44 -3.57
N GLN A 4 4.03 14.11 -4.28
CA GLN A 4 3.78 15.45 -4.86
C GLN A 4 2.72 15.45 -5.96
N LYS A 5 2.33 14.28 -6.48
CA LYS A 5 1.29 14.12 -7.51
C LYS A 5 -0.03 13.63 -6.93
N LEU A 6 -0.02 13.14 -5.69
CA LEU A 6 -1.20 12.83 -4.91
C LEU A 6 -1.65 14.11 -4.22
N ILE A 7 -2.82 14.62 -4.60
CA ILE A 7 -3.31 15.92 -4.12
C ILE A 7 -4.72 15.73 -3.60
N VAL A 8 -5.00 16.24 -2.40
CA VAL A 8 -6.36 16.21 -1.82
C VAL A 8 -7.35 16.90 -2.76
N GLY A 9 -8.52 16.28 -2.95
CA GLY A 9 -9.56 16.69 -3.90
C GLY A 9 -9.35 16.19 -5.34
N ARG A 10 -8.18 15.62 -5.66
CA ARG A 10 -7.91 15.03 -6.97
C ARG A 10 -8.60 13.67 -7.11
N PHE A 11 -9.01 13.36 -8.34
CA PHE A 11 -9.51 12.06 -8.71
C PHE A 11 -8.39 11.23 -9.34
N ILE A 12 -8.28 9.97 -8.93
CA ILE A 12 -7.35 9.01 -9.50
C ILE A 12 -8.10 7.82 -10.04
N ASP A 13 -7.71 7.38 -11.23
CA ASP A 13 -8.15 6.11 -11.78
C ASP A 13 -7.07 5.07 -11.47
N LEU A 14 -7.41 4.11 -10.60
CA LEU A 14 -6.54 3.01 -10.19
C LEU A 14 -7.04 1.72 -10.86
N PRO A 15 -6.36 1.21 -11.91
CA PRO A 15 -6.91 0.16 -12.76
C PRO A 15 -6.73 -1.28 -12.24
N TYR A 16 -6.52 -1.50 -10.94
CA TYR A 16 -6.15 -2.86 -10.47
C TYR A 16 -6.99 -3.37 -9.31
N PRO A 17 -7.87 -4.36 -9.56
CA PRO A 17 -8.26 -5.29 -8.50
C PRO A 17 -7.05 -6.13 -8.06
N ALA A 18 -7.05 -6.53 -6.79
CA ALA A 18 -6.11 -7.47 -6.21
C ALA A 18 -6.32 -8.87 -6.81
N VAL A 19 -5.74 -9.15 -7.98
CA VAL A 19 -5.75 -10.51 -8.53
C VAL A 19 -4.37 -11.11 -8.32
N ALA A 20 -4.33 -12.22 -7.58
CA ALA A 20 -3.12 -13.02 -7.46
C ALA A 20 -2.64 -13.45 -8.86
N PRO A 21 -1.33 -13.38 -9.16
CA PRO A 21 -0.77 -14.06 -10.31
C PRO A 21 -1.27 -15.52 -10.29
N PRO A 22 -1.78 -16.05 -11.40
CA PRO A 22 -2.14 -17.46 -11.48
C PRO A 22 -0.95 -18.33 -11.08
N GLY A 23 -1.18 -19.36 -10.27
CA GLY A 23 -0.20 -20.43 -10.02
C GLY A 23 0.82 -20.21 -8.90
N ILE A 24 0.54 -19.37 -7.90
CA ILE A 24 1.40 -19.32 -6.70
C ILE A 24 1.09 -20.53 -5.80
N GLU A 25 1.85 -21.61 -5.98
CA GLU A 25 1.85 -22.81 -5.11
C GLU A 25 2.83 -22.64 -3.95
N VAL A 26 2.57 -21.69 -3.06
CA VAL A 26 3.33 -21.56 -1.80
C VAL A 26 2.43 -21.74 -0.59
N PRO A 27 2.93 -22.29 0.53
CA PRO A 27 2.12 -22.44 1.73
C PRO A 27 1.57 -21.09 2.22
N ARG A 28 0.34 -21.08 2.73
CA ARG A 28 -0.23 -19.91 3.40
C ARG A 28 0.67 -19.45 4.55
N GLY A 29 0.67 -18.15 4.82
CA GLY A 29 1.58 -17.53 5.80
C GLY A 29 2.98 -17.25 5.27
N SER A 30 3.36 -17.76 4.10
CA SER A 30 4.70 -17.57 3.55
C SER A 30 4.96 -16.15 3.04
N PHE A 31 6.25 -15.81 2.98
CA PHE A 31 6.73 -14.66 2.21
C PHE A 31 6.68 -14.96 0.71
N VAL A 32 6.06 -14.06 -0.05
CA VAL A 32 5.91 -14.17 -1.50
C VAL A 32 6.55 -12.95 -2.15
N THR A 33 7.68 -13.15 -2.82
CA THR A 33 8.34 -12.07 -3.57
C THR A 33 7.65 -11.91 -4.91
N LEU A 34 7.10 -10.72 -5.17
CA LEU A 34 6.38 -10.42 -6.39
C LEU A 34 7.30 -9.79 -7.43
N PRO A 35 7.06 -10.03 -8.73
CA PRO A 35 7.69 -9.23 -9.76
C PRO A 35 7.27 -7.76 -9.59
N PRO A 36 8.21 -6.80 -9.58
CA PRO A 36 7.87 -5.40 -9.42
C PRO A 36 6.93 -4.91 -10.54
N LEU A 37 5.70 -4.53 -10.18
CA LEU A 37 4.77 -3.90 -11.13
C LEU A 37 5.06 -2.41 -11.21
N ARG A 38 5.69 -1.96 -12.30
CA ARG A 38 5.96 -0.54 -12.54
C ARG A 38 4.69 0.18 -12.98
N MET A 39 4.41 1.27 -12.30
CA MET A 39 3.25 2.12 -12.51
C MET A 39 3.70 3.57 -12.71
N THR A 40 2.88 4.33 -13.41
CA THR A 40 3.07 5.77 -13.55
C THR A 40 1.76 6.53 -13.42
N ILE A 41 1.81 7.69 -12.77
CA ILE A 41 0.69 8.63 -12.72
C ILE A 41 0.80 9.60 -13.89
N ARG A 42 -0.19 9.56 -14.79
CA ARG A 42 -0.27 10.51 -15.91
C ARG A 42 -0.59 11.91 -15.40
N GLN A 43 -0.26 12.89 -16.23
CA GLN A 43 -0.62 14.28 -15.98
C GLN A 43 -2.13 14.43 -15.78
N SER A 44 -2.51 15.26 -14.81
CA SER A 44 -3.93 15.50 -14.59
C SER A 44 -4.58 16.24 -15.74
N THR A 45 -5.79 15.85 -16.12
CA THR A 45 -6.66 16.53 -17.08
C THR A 45 -7.86 17.13 -16.35
N GLY A 46 -8.54 18.11 -16.99
CA GLY A 46 -9.74 18.77 -16.46
C GLY A 46 -9.48 20.12 -15.76
N PHE A 47 -10.52 20.97 -15.76
CA PHE A 47 -10.47 22.34 -15.22
C PHE A 47 -10.99 22.42 -13.77
N LEU A 48 -12.23 21.95 -13.52
CA LEU A 48 -12.84 21.95 -12.18
C LEU A 48 -12.59 20.65 -11.40
N LYS A 49 -12.61 19.52 -12.11
CA LYS A 49 -12.28 18.20 -11.55
C LYS A 49 -11.00 17.72 -12.23
N LYS A 50 -9.91 17.73 -11.48
CA LYS A 50 -8.61 17.23 -11.97
C LYS A 50 -8.55 15.73 -11.75
N THR A 51 -8.37 15.00 -12.85
CA THR A 51 -8.29 13.53 -12.84
C THR A 51 -6.92 13.10 -13.31
N SER A 52 -6.29 12.16 -12.62
CA SER A 52 -5.02 11.54 -13.04
C SER A 52 -5.21 10.04 -13.23
N SER A 53 -4.81 9.53 -14.39
CA SER A 53 -4.83 8.07 -14.63
C SER A 53 -3.54 7.45 -14.14
N ILE A 54 -3.65 6.39 -13.36
CA ILE A 54 -2.52 5.53 -13.02
C ILE A 54 -2.50 4.38 -14.02
N VAL A 55 -1.36 4.15 -14.68
CA VAL A 55 -1.24 3.11 -15.71
C VAL A 55 0.03 2.31 -15.54
N ARG A 56 0.05 1.08 -16.06
CA ARG A 56 1.26 0.25 -16.09
C ARG A 56 2.29 0.85 -17.04
N GLY A 57 3.55 0.81 -16.64
CA GLY A 57 4.69 1.24 -17.45
C GLY A 57 5.56 2.29 -16.74
N THR A 58 6.22 3.11 -17.54
CA THR A 58 7.15 4.15 -17.10
C THR A 58 6.91 5.44 -17.89
N ASP A 59 6.93 6.59 -17.22
CA ASP A 59 6.92 7.93 -17.80
C ASP A 59 8.36 8.49 -17.82
N PRO A 60 8.75 9.29 -18.81
CA PRO A 60 10.08 9.93 -18.85
C PRO A 60 10.40 10.79 -17.62
N LYS A 61 9.38 11.25 -16.89
CA LYS A 61 9.55 12.01 -15.65
C LYS A 61 9.58 11.04 -14.48
N ASP A 62 10.79 10.80 -13.95
CA ASP A 62 11.02 9.86 -12.84
C ASP A 62 10.09 10.06 -11.65
N HIS A 63 9.76 11.31 -11.33
CA HIS A 63 8.89 11.64 -10.21
C HIS A 63 7.42 11.18 -10.36
N ARG A 64 7.03 10.62 -11.52
CA ARG A 64 5.72 10.03 -11.77
C ARG A 64 5.71 8.51 -11.66
N ASN A 65 6.89 7.89 -11.62
CA ASN A 65 7.06 6.45 -11.62
C ASN A 65 7.09 5.92 -10.19
N PHE A 66 6.45 4.77 -9.98
CA PHE A 66 6.44 4.07 -8.72
C PHE A 66 6.24 2.57 -8.97
N ARG A 67 6.34 1.76 -7.91
CA ARG A 67 6.01 0.33 -7.96
C ARG A 67 4.73 0.08 -7.19
N TRP A 68 3.93 -0.84 -7.69
CA TRP A 68 2.73 -1.30 -7.02
C TRP A 68 3.03 -2.55 -6.20
N LEU A 69 2.68 -2.51 -4.92
CA LEU A 69 2.73 -3.67 -4.02
C LEU A 69 1.34 -4.27 -3.90
N HIS A 70 1.13 -5.37 -4.62
CA HIS A 70 -0.10 -6.16 -4.49
C HIS A 70 -0.20 -6.77 -3.09
N TYR A 71 -1.43 -6.87 -2.63
CA TYR A 71 -1.83 -7.62 -1.45
C TYR A 71 -2.43 -8.96 -1.88
N PHE A 72 -2.00 -10.04 -1.25
CA PHE A 72 -2.65 -11.34 -1.37
C PHE A 72 -3.11 -11.84 0.01
N PRO A 73 -4.41 -12.12 0.18
CA PRO A 73 -4.94 -12.66 1.43
C PRO A 73 -4.17 -13.90 1.88
N GLY A 74 -3.78 -13.95 3.15
CA GLY A 74 -3.08 -15.10 3.74
C GLY A 74 -1.60 -15.23 3.35
N PHE A 75 -0.95 -14.17 2.87
CA PHE A 75 0.48 -14.15 2.56
C PHE A 75 1.16 -12.86 3.05
N ILE A 76 2.50 -12.91 3.16
CA ILE A 76 3.35 -11.72 3.29
C ILE A 76 3.89 -11.40 1.89
N THR A 77 3.22 -10.51 1.16
CA THR A 77 3.67 -10.10 -0.17
C THR A 77 4.77 -9.06 -0.07
N GLN A 78 5.86 -9.23 -0.82
CA GLN A 78 7.00 -8.33 -0.77
C GLN A 78 7.54 -8.00 -2.17
N ILE A 79 8.14 -6.82 -2.33
CA ILE A 79 8.96 -6.45 -3.48
C ILE A 79 10.27 -5.82 -3.02
N PRO A 80 11.37 -5.96 -3.77
CA PRO A 80 12.61 -5.24 -3.47
C PRO A 80 12.36 -3.72 -3.44
N PHE A 81 12.83 -3.04 -2.40
CA PHE A 81 12.60 -1.60 -2.22
C PHE A 81 13.26 -0.78 -3.33
N CYS A 82 14.54 -1.07 -3.61
CA CYS A 82 15.35 -0.40 -4.64
C CYS A 82 15.31 1.14 -4.61
N ARG A 83 14.97 1.76 -3.47
CA ARG A 83 14.78 3.22 -3.33
C ARG A 83 13.86 3.79 -4.41
N VAL A 84 12.73 3.13 -4.64
CA VAL A 84 11.64 3.62 -5.51
C VAL A 84 10.38 3.74 -4.66
N ASP A 85 9.54 4.72 -4.97
CA ASP A 85 8.24 4.87 -4.31
C ASP A 85 7.38 3.61 -4.52
N ILE A 86 6.73 3.15 -3.46
CA ILE A 86 5.89 1.95 -3.44
C ILE A 86 4.51 2.32 -2.91
N LEU A 87 3.51 2.20 -3.78
CA LEU A 87 2.10 2.37 -3.44
C LEU A 87 1.45 0.98 -3.33
N THR A 88 0.61 0.80 -2.32
CA THR A 88 0.00 -0.51 -2.03
C THR A 88 -1.38 -0.63 -2.67
N GLY A 89 -1.97 -1.83 -2.63
CA GLY A 89 -3.42 -2.00 -2.73
C GLY A 89 -4.20 -1.42 -1.54
N GLU A 90 -5.52 -1.61 -1.56
CA GLU A 90 -6.44 -1.19 -0.49
C GLU A 90 -6.04 -1.86 0.85
N MET A 91 -6.03 -1.07 1.92
CA MET A 91 -5.54 -1.41 3.24
C MET A 91 -6.70 -1.39 4.25
N SER A 92 -6.98 -2.55 4.86
CA SER A 92 -7.98 -2.70 5.92
C SER A 92 -7.34 -3.33 7.17
N GLY A 93 -6.51 -2.55 7.87
CA GLY A 93 -5.79 -3.00 9.08
C GLY A 93 -4.50 -3.78 8.81
N CYS A 94 -4.05 -3.86 7.55
CA CYS A 94 -2.78 -4.48 7.18
C CYS A 94 -1.58 -3.55 7.49
N TRP A 95 -0.40 -4.15 7.64
CA TRP A 95 0.84 -3.42 7.88
C TRP A 95 1.70 -3.31 6.62
N ILE A 96 2.34 -2.16 6.43
CA ILE A 96 3.42 -1.97 5.47
C ILE A 96 4.72 -1.87 6.24
N VAL A 97 5.71 -2.65 5.82
CA VAL A 97 6.99 -2.77 6.52
C VAL A 97 8.15 -2.63 5.53
N LEU A 98 9.22 -1.98 5.97
CA LEU A 98 10.53 -2.00 5.34
C LEU A 98 11.44 -2.87 6.20
N TYR A 99 12.03 -3.89 5.62
CA TYR A 99 12.93 -4.80 6.32
C TYR A 99 13.99 -5.35 5.37
N LYS A 100 15.02 -5.96 5.94
CA LYS A 100 16.07 -6.65 5.23
C LYS A 100 15.93 -8.15 5.44
N ARG A 101 15.99 -8.92 4.35
CA ARG A 101 16.05 -10.38 4.39
C ARG A 101 17.08 -10.85 3.39
N ASP A 102 17.98 -11.72 3.84
CA ASP A 102 19.05 -12.28 2.99
C ASP A 102 19.89 -11.19 2.30
N GLY A 103 20.17 -10.08 3.01
CA GLY A 103 20.95 -8.97 2.46
C GLY A 103 20.13 -7.93 1.67
N ILE A 104 18.86 -8.18 1.35
CA ILE A 104 18.06 -7.36 0.44
C ILE A 104 16.98 -6.59 1.21
N GLU A 105 16.85 -5.28 0.95
CA GLU A 105 15.75 -4.47 1.48
C GLU A 105 14.46 -4.71 0.69
N TYR A 106 13.41 -5.09 1.40
CA TYR A 106 12.07 -5.35 0.89
C TYR A 106 11.07 -4.39 1.52
N VAL A 107 10.07 -4.01 0.73
CA VAL A 107 8.81 -3.50 1.26
C VAL A 107 7.80 -4.63 1.23
N GLY A 108 7.29 -4.98 2.41
CA GLY A 108 6.29 -6.01 2.61
C GLY A 108 4.94 -5.43 2.96
N HIS A 109 3.90 -6.09 2.49
CA HIS A 109 2.53 -5.92 2.93
C HIS A 109 2.15 -7.18 3.72
N ILE A 110 1.93 -6.99 5.01
CA ILE A 110 1.52 -8.04 5.95
C ILE A 110 0.04 -7.85 6.20
N GLY A 111 -0.77 -8.61 5.48
CA GLY A 111 -2.22 -8.45 5.53
C GLY A 111 -2.95 -9.48 6.37
N THR A 112 -4.17 -9.13 6.75
CA THR A 112 -5.16 -10.06 7.27
C THR A 112 -5.76 -10.87 6.11
N ASP A 113 -6.67 -11.80 6.39
CA ASP A 113 -7.54 -12.44 5.41
C ASP A 113 -8.95 -12.39 5.97
N ASN A 114 -9.80 -11.54 5.39
CA ASN A 114 -11.17 -11.34 5.86
C ASN A 114 -12.03 -12.62 5.73
N GLY A 115 -11.61 -13.58 4.91
CA GLY A 115 -12.27 -14.88 4.78
C GLY A 115 -11.73 -15.96 5.73
N SER A 116 -10.62 -15.72 6.44
CA SER A 116 -10.00 -16.73 7.30
C SER A 116 -9.12 -16.13 8.41
N ILE A 117 -9.58 -16.29 9.65
CA ILE A 117 -8.79 -15.93 10.84
C ILE A 117 -7.52 -16.78 10.96
N ASP A 118 -7.57 -18.05 10.54
CA ASP A 118 -6.41 -18.94 10.58
C ASP A 118 -5.31 -18.46 9.62
N ASN A 119 -5.67 -18.06 8.40
CA ASN A 119 -4.73 -17.45 7.45
C ASN A 119 -4.11 -16.17 8.02
N THR A 120 -4.94 -15.33 8.65
CA THR A 120 -4.46 -14.12 9.34
C THR A 120 -3.44 -14.46 10.43
N ASN A 121 -3.74 -15.44 11.28
CA ASN A 121 -2.85 -15.86 12.36
C ASN A 121 -1.55 -16.46 11.82
N MET A 122 -1.60 -17.26 10.76
CA MET A 122 -0.40 -17.82 10.11
C MET A 122 0.53 -16.72 9.56
N VAL A 123 -0.02 -15.71 8.89
CA VAL A 123 0.75 -14.56 8.38
C VAL A 123 1.39 -13.77 9.53
N LYS A 124 0.60 -13.43 10.55
CA LYS A 124 1.10 -12.69 11.72
C LYS A 124 2.19 -13.47 12.47
N ASN A 125 2.01 -14.77 12.67
CA ASN A 125 2.99 -15.63 13.34
C ASN A 125 4.28 -15.76 12.52
N THR A 126 4.17 -15.91 11.19
CA THR A 126 5.34 -15.99 10.31
C THR A 126 6.13 -14.69 10.34
N TRP A 127 5.45 -13.55 10.25
CA TRP A 127 6.10 -12.24 10.38
C TRP A 127 6.76 -12.08 11.75
N MET A 128 6.03 -12.34 12.84
CA MET A 128 6.55 -12.18 14.20
C MET A 128 7.79 -13.06 14.42
N THR A 129 7.78 -14.31 13.95
CA THR A 129 8.94 -15.22 14.02
C THR A 129 10.15 -14.64 13.28
N PHE A 130 9.95 -14.12 12.07
CA PHE A 130 11.01 -13.45 11.31
C PHE A 130 11.51 -12.20 12.05
N ALA A 131 10.60 -11.29 12.42
CA ALA A 131 10.95 -9.98 12.95
C ALA A 131 11.61 -10.05 14.35
N THR A 132 11.29 -11.07 15.15
CA THR A 132 11.91 -11.31 16.47
C THR A 132 13.30 -11.93 16.37
N THR A 133 13.55 -12.74 15.35
CA THR A 133 14.86 -13.39 15.11
C THR A 133 15.79 -12.57 14.22
N ALA A 134 15.26 -11.60 13.47
CA ALA A 134 16.04 -10.72 12.61
C ALA A 134 17.01 -9.83 13.42
N PRO A 135 18.21 -9.54 12.88
CA PRO A 135 19.14 -8.58 13.45
C PRO A 135 18.50 -7.23 13.75
N ALA A 136 19.06 -6.49 14.71
CA ALA A 136 18.42 -5.28 15.23
C ALA A 136 18.16 -4.18 14.20
N GLY A 137 18.95 -4.14 13.12
CA GLY A 137 18.80 -3.19 12.00
C GLY A 137 18.00 -3.72 10.80
N ASP A 138 17.53 -4.98 10.84
CA ASP A 138 16.88 -5.61 9.70
C ASP A 138 15.36 -5.38 9.69
N VAL A 139 14.75 -4.96 10.80
CA VAL A 139 13.38 -4.41 10.82
C VAL A 139 13.51 -2.89 10.88
N ILE A 140 13.30 -2.22 9.75
CA ILE A 140 13.76 -0.84 9.52
C ILE A 140 12.65 0.17 9.80
N ALA A 141 11.47 -0.04 9.21
CA ALA A 141 10.32 0.85 9.38
C ALA A 141 9.01 0.09 9.18
N GLY A 142 7.90 0.64 9.67
CA GLY A 142 6.59 0.09 9.38
C GLY A 142 5.47 0.90 10.00
N PHE A 143 4.28 0.77 9.42
CA PHE A 143 3.06 1.44 9.85
C PHE A 143 1.82 0.69 9.37
N ASN A 144 0.70 0.93 10.04
CA ASN A 144 -0.63 0.52 9.60
C ASN A 144 -1.34 1.73 9.00
N PRO A 145 -1.52 1.82 7.67
CA PRO A 145 -2.09 3.01 7.05
C PRO A 145 -3.48 3.39 7.56
N PHE A 146 -4.27 2.41 7.99
CA PHE A 146 -5.58 2.63 8.62
C PHE A 146 -5.44 2.98 10.10
N GLY A 147 -4.69 2.17 10.86
CA GLY A 147 -4.60 2.27 12.32
C GLY A 147 -3.79 3.46 12.83
N ASP A 148 -2.82 3.95 12.04
CA ASP A 148 -1.96 5.08 12.39
C ASP A 148 -2.45 6.41 11.77
N TRP A 149 -3.68 6.46 11.25
CA TRP A 149 -4.34 7.73 10.93
C TRP A 149 -4.73 8.44 12.22
N ASP A 150 -4.15 9.61 12.48
CA ASP A 150 -4.31 10.37 13.73
C ASP A 150 -5.03 11.71 13.54
N GLY A 151 -5.21 12.13 12.29
CA GLY A 151 -5.98 13.32 11.94
C GLY A 151 -7.49 13.11 12.00
N ALA A 152 -8.23 14.21 11.84
CA ALA A 152 -9.67 14.12 11.61
C ALA A 152 -9.95 13.25 10.37
N TRP A 153 -10.89 12.31 10.50
CA TRP A 153 -11.32 11.48 9.38
C TRP A 153 -11.84 12.37 8.24
N PRO A 154 -11.31 12.25 7.00
CA PRO A 154 -11.77 13.07 5.89
C PRO A 154 -13.26 12.88 5.64
N ALA A 155 -14.00 13.96 5.41
CA ALA A 155 -15.42 13.86 5.15
C ALA A 155 -15.73 13.18 3.81
N GLN A 156 -16.72 12.29 3.82
CA GLN A 156 -17.36 11.74 2.64
C GLN A 156 -18.29 12.80 2.03
N LEU A 157 -18.22 12.99 0.71
CA LEU A 157 -19.12 13.90 0.00
C LEU A 157 -20.40 13.16 -0.45
N PRO A 158 -21.51 13.89 -0.68
CA PRO A 158 -22.74 13.29 -1.19
C PRO A 158 -22.51 12.50 -2.48
N GLY A 159 -23.01 11.27 -2.50
CA GLY A 159 -22.92 10.36 -3.65
C GLY A 159 -21.64 9.53 -3.71
N GLU A 160 -20.68 9.70 -2.81
CA GLU A 160 -19.50 8.83 -2.79
C GLU A 160 -19.78 7.47 -2.16
N GLY A 161 -19.09 6.44 -2.63
CA GLY A 161 -19.10 5.10 -2.09
C GLY A 161 -18.15 4.92 -0.90
N ALA A 162 -17.87 3.67 -0.55
CA ALA A 162 -17.02 3.31 0.58
C ALA A 162 -15.62 3.94 0.52
N ALA A 163 -15.07 4.22 1.70
CA ALA A 163 -13.68 4.64 1.83
C ALA A 163 -12.73 3.49 1.44
N ALA A 164 -11.56 3.86 0.95
CA ALA A 164 -10.42 2.97 0.75
C ALA A 164 -9.15 3.70 1.17
N ILE A 165 -8.26 3.01 1.88
CA ILE A 165 -6.97 3.56 2.31
C ILE A 165 -5.85 2.85 1.57
N TYR A 166 -4.83 3.60 1.20
CA TYR A 166 -3.61 3.08 0.60
C TYR A 166 -2.41 3.50 1.43
N GLY A 167 -1.40 2.63 1.50
CA GLY A 167 -0.09 2.95 2.06
C GLY A 167 0.87 3.36 0.95
N LEU A 168 1.65 4.40 1.19
CA LEU A 168 2.76 4.81 0.35
C LEU A 168 4.05 4.81 1.18
N MET A 169 5.08 4.15 0.66
CA MET A 169 6.46 4.28 1.14
C MET A 169 7.29 4.94 0.05
N THR A 170 7.90 6.08 0.34
CA THR A 170 8.71 6.81 -0.63
C THR A 170 10.13 6.22 -0.74
N ALA A 171 10.86 6.58 -1.80
CA ALA A 171 12.28 6.25 -1.95
C ALA A 171 13.15 6.76 -0.79
N SER A 172 12.72 7.83 -0.12
CA SER A 172 13.34 8.40 1.08
C SER A 172 12.88 7.73 2.39
N ARG A 173 12.10 6.65 2.31
CA ARG A 173 11.53 5.89 3.45
C ARG A 173 10.51 6.65 4.27
N GLU A 174 9.90 7.69 3.71
CA GLU A 174 8.76 8.35 4.33
C GLU A 174 7.50 7.52 4.12
N LEU A 175 6.61 7.53 5.12
CA LEU A 175 5.40 6.73 5.16
C LEU A 175 4.19 7.65 5.05
N TYR A 176 3.25 7.31 4.18
CA TYR A 176 2.02 8.08 4.01
C TYR A 176 0.80 7.17 3.98
N SER A 177 -0.26 7.60 4.65
CA SER A 177 -1.61 7.07 4.50
C SER A 177 -2.38 7.94 3.52
N ILE A 178 -3.04 7.33 2.55
CA ILE A 178 -3.83 8.02 1.53
C ILE A 178 -5.28 7.56 1.67
N TRP A 179 -6.12 8.43 2.23
CA TRP A 179 -7.54 8.17 2.38
C TRP A 179 -8.30 8.58 1.12
N THR A 180 -9.14 7.68 0.62
CA THR A 180 -9.89 7.90 -0.61
C THR A 180 -11.35 7.51 -0.47
N TYR A 181 -12.20 8.04 -1.35
CA TYR A 181 -13.59 7.60 -1.50
C TYR A 181 -13.87 7.16 -2.93
N LYS A 182 -14.47 5.98 -3.07
CA LYS A 182 -14.91 5.41 -4.35
C LYS A 182 -15.98 6.32 -4.96
N GLN A 183 -15.82 6.72 -6.22
CA GLN A 183 -16.86 7.45 -6.93
C GLN A 183 -17.89 6.47 -7.49
N PRO A 184 -19.17 6.86 -7.64
CA PRO A 184 -20.13 6.09 -8.41
C PRO A 184 -19.53 5.71 -9.75
N SER A 185 -19.69 4.45 -10.16
CA SER A 185 -19.26 4.01 -11.48
C SER A 185 -19.97 4.84 -12.55
N GLN A 186 -19.26 5.76 -13.19
CA GLN A 186 -19.67 6.25 -14.49
C GLN A 186 -19.34 5.14 -15.49
N ALA A 187 -20.33 4.70 -16.27
CA ALA A 187 -20.18 3.62 -17.23
C ALA A 187 -18.88 3.80 -18.06
N GLY A 188 -17.95 2.84 -17.96
CA GLY A 188 -16.72 2.79 -18.75
C GLY A 188 -15.48 3.43 -18.14
N VAL A 189 -15.55 4.03 -16.94
CA VAL A 189 -14.37 4.51 -16.21
C VAL A 189 -14.05 3.51 -15.09
N GLY A 190 -12.77 3.18 -14.89
CA GLY A 190 -12.30 2.28 -13.83
C GLY A 190 -12.72 2.75 -12.42
N SER A 191 -12.26 2.06 -11.38
CA SER A 191 -12.53 2.45 -9.99
C SER A 191 -11.91 3.82 -9.68
N MET A 192 -12.66 4.88 -10.00
CA MET A 192 -12.29 6.27 -9.78
C MET A 192 -12.39 6.57 -8.29
N LEU A 193 -11.34 7.17 -7.74
CA LEU A 193 -11.20 7.44 -6.32
C LEU A 193 -10.89 8.92 -6.13
N ARG A 194 -11.61 9.60 -5.25
CA ARG A 194 -11.21 10.93 -4.79
C ARG A 194 -10.21 10.77 -3.65
N ILE A 195 -9.06 11.41 -3.75
CA ILE A 195 -8.13 11.56 -2.63
C ILE A 195 -8.75 12.55 -1.64
N ALA A 196 -9.21 12.07 -0.49
CA ALA A 196 -9.87 12.89 0.52
C ALA A 196 -8.91 13.38 1.60
N GLY A 197 -7.83 12.64 1.86
CA GLY A 197 -6.81 13.02 2.82
C GLY A 197 -5.49 12.32 2.52
N ILE A 198 -4.40 12.97 2.91
CA ILE A 198 -3.05 12.41 2.89
C ILE A 198 -2.41 12.78 4.23
N GLN A 199 -1.88 11.79 4.95
CA GLN A 199 -1.19 11.99 6.21
C GLN A 199 0.19 11.35 6.13
N ARG A 200 1.23 12.10 6.47
CA ARG A 200 2.55 11.53 6.75
C ARG A 200 2.48 10.84 8.10
N VAL A 201 2.99 9.61 8.16
CA VAL A 201 2.97 8.79 9.38
C VAL A 201 4.41 8.55 9.81
N GLU A 202 4.66 8.64 11.10
CA GLU A 202 5.95 8.21 11.66
C GLU A 202 6.00 6.68 11.72
N SER A 203 7.20 6.11 11.54
CA SER A 203 7.34 4.67 11.71
C SER A 203 6.96 4.28 13.14
N ALA A 204 6.16 3.23 13.27
CA ALA A 204 5.97 2.56 14.54
C ALA A 204 7.32 2.08 15.10
N SER A 205 7.38 1.91 16.41
CA SER A 205 8.59 1.36 17.05
C SER A 205 8.87 -0.05 16.55
N ARG A 206 10.14 -0.48 16.62
CA ARG A 206 10.52 -1.85 16.24
C ARG A 206 9.66 -2.91 16.94
N ARG A 207 9.36 -2.71 18.22
CA ARG A 207 8.51 -3.61 19.01
C ARG A 207 7.09 -3.68 18.44
N GLU A 208 6.48 -2.53 18.14
CA GLU A 208 5.14 -2.48 17.55
C GLU A 208 5.10 -3.14 16.18
N ILE A 209 6.15 -2.96 15.36
CA ILE A 209 6.28 -3.63 14.07
C ILE A 209 6.43 -5.15 14.23
N GLN A 210 7.23 -5.61 15.19
CA GLN A 210 7.43 -7.05 15.46
C GLN A 210 6.13 -7.73 15.91
N GLU A 211 5.38 -7.06 16.79
CA GLU A 211 4.17 -7.61 17.40
C GLU A 211 2.89 -7.26 16.60
N LEU A 212 3.00 -6.40 15.57
CA LEU A 212 1.90 -5.86 14.77
C LEU A 212 0.76 -5.27 15.62
N ARG A 213 1.11 -4.59 16.71
CA ARG A 213 0.22 -4.31 17.87
C ARG A 213 -0.83 -3.18 17.72
N ARG A 214 -1.21 -2.80 16.51
CA ARG A 214 -2.18 -1.70 16.26
C ARG A 214 -3.19 -2.03 15.17
N GLY A 215 -3.91 -3.15 15.28
CA GLY A 215 -4.95 -3.55 14.33
C GLY A 215 -5.99 -4.45 14.95
#